data_AF-D4N0L4-F1
#
_entry.id   AF-D4N0L4-F1
#
_cell.length_a   1.000
_cell.length_b   1.000
_cell.length_c   1.000
_cell.angle_alpha   90.00
_cell.angle_beta   90.00
_cell.angle_gamma   90.00
#
_symmetry.space_group_name_H-M   'P 1'
#
loop_
_entity.id
_entity.type
_entity.pdbx_description
1 polymer ?
#
loop_
_entity_poly.entity_id
_entity_poly.type
_entity_poly.pdbx_seq_one_letter_code
_entity_poly.pdbx_strand_id
1 'polypeptide(L)'
;MIKKLKEKLFDRFTVKCRHIVMNKEDVMNTLEFINSIGLCDVGIGNCGWDDERKWFIDFDASDMKWIAVRDGLNVNRIWNWNDIPEKAIGKIYSTD
;
A
#
# COMPACT_ATOMS: atom_id res chain seq x y z
N MET A 1 29.59 -7.24 9.29
CA MET A 1 28.98 -7.96 8.15
C MET A 1 27.81 -8.87 8.59
N ILE A 2 27.98 -9.68 9.63
CA ILE A 2 26.93 -10.60 10.16
C ILE A 2 25.69 -9.87 10.72
N LYS A 3 25.85 -8.69 11.34
CA LYS A 3 24.73 -7.91 11.90
C LYS A 3 23.76 -7.39 10.81
N LYS A 4 24.30 -6.79 9.74
CA LYS A 4 23.53 -6.37 8.54
C LYS A 4 22.82 -7.54 7.85
N LEU A 5 23.43 -8.73 7.84
CA LEU A 5 22.82 -9.93 7.26
C LEU A 5 21.63 -10.42 8.11
N LYS A 6 21.77 -10.40 9.45
CA LYS A 6 20.69 -10.73 10.38
C LYS A 6 19.56 -9.70 10.36
N GLU A 7 19.86 -8.41 10.26
CA GLU A 7 18.87 -7.34 10.11
C GLU A 7 18.07 -7.51 8.81
N LYS A 8 18.75 -7.74 7.67
CA LYS A 8 18.08 -8.07 6.39
C LYS A 8 17.29 -9.39 6.44
N LEU A 9 17.72 -10.37 7.24
CA LEU A 9 16.96 -11.60 7.42
C LEU A 9 15.71 -11.36 8.28
N PHE A 10 15.82 -10.64 9.39
CA PHE A 10 14.67 -10.35 10.25
C PHE A 10 13.62 -9.48 9.54
N ASP A 11 14.05 -8.50 8.75
CA ASP A 11 13.16 -7.69 7.89
C ASP A 11 12.42 -8.52 6.83
N ARG A 12 12.98 -9.66 6.42
CA ARG A 12 12.28 -10.61 5.53
C ARG A 12 11.11 -11.32 6.23
N PHE A 13 11.14 -11.44 7.55
CA PHE A 13 10.18 -12.24 8.31
C PHE A 13 9.14 -11.42 9.05
N THR A 14 9.36 -10.12 9.30
CA THR A 14 8.33 -9.25 9.86
C THR A 14 7.32 -8.88 8.77
N VAL A 15 6.28 -9.69 8.63
CA VAL A 15 5.11 -9.40 7.81
C VAL A 15 4.15 -8.53 8.61
N LYS A 16 3.69 -7.44 8.02
CA LYS A 16 2.69 -6.55 8.60
C LYS A 16 1.56 -6.38 7.60
N CYS A 17 0.34 -6.22 8.11
CA CYS A 17 -0.77 -5.77 7.30
C CYS A 17 -0.51 -4.32 6.88
N ARG A 18 -0.47 -4.09 5.57
CA ARG A 18 -0.29 -2.80 4.91
C ARG A 18 -1.59 -2.42 4.24
N HIS A 19 -1.73 -1.15 3.94
CA HIS A 19 -2.87 -0.65 3.18
C HIS A 19 -2.46 0.49 2.27
N ILE A 20 -3.29 0.71 1.26
CA ILE A 20 -3.26 1.88 0.41
C ILE A 20 -4.68 2.33 0.09
N VAL A 21 -4.86 3.63 -0.07
CA VAL A 21 -6.12 4.27 -0.46
C VAL A 21 -5.91 5.02 -1.77
N MET A 22 -6.85 4.87 -2.69
CA MET A 22 -6.79 5.40 -4.04
C MET A 22 -8.19 5.70 -4.57
N ASN A 23 -8.29 6.26 -5.78
CA ASN A 23 -9.57 6.33 -6.46
C ASN A 23 -9.93 4.98 -7.10
N LYS A 24 -11.23 4.71 -7.25
CA LYS A 24 -11.76 3.50 -7.89
C LYS A 24 -11.10 3.18 -9.24
N GLU A 25 -10.81 4.21 -10.03
CA GLU A 25 -10.20 4.10 -11.35
C GLU A 25 -8.77 3.52 -11.33
N ASP A 26 -8.05 3.69 -10.22
CA ASP A 26 -6.66 3.26 -10.06
C ASP A 26 -6.54 1.83 -9.51
N VAL A 27 -7.65 1.22 -9.06
CA VAL A 27 -7.64 -0.07 -8.34
C VAL A 27 -7.03 -1.19 -9.18
N MET A 28 -7.44 -1.35 -10.44
CA MET A 28 -6.97 -2.48 -11.27
C MET A 28 -5.48 -2.37 -11.60
N ASN A 29 -5.02 -1.18 -12.00
CA ASN A 29 -3.59 -0.93 -12.26
C ASN A 29 -2.75 -1.19 -10.99
N THR A 30 -3.27 -0.81 -9.84
CA THR A 30 -2.62 -1.02 -8.55
C THR A 30 -2.54 -2.50 -8.19
N LEU A 31 -3.61 -3.26 -8.43
CA LEU A 31 -3.62 -4.71 -8.24
C LEU A 31 -2.65 -5.45 -9.15
N GLU A 32 -2.58 -5.06 -10.43
CA GLU A 32 -1.62 -5.63 -11.38
C GLU A 32 -0.18 -5.41 -10.90
N PHE A 33 0.12 -4.19 -10.42
CA PHE A 33 1.43 -3.88 -9.86
C PHE A 33 1.73 -4.73 -8.60
N ILE A 34 0.80 -4.76 -7.63
CA ILE A 34 0.94 -5.56 -6.39
C ILE A 34 1.14 -7.05 -6.70
N ASN A 35 0.40 -7.58 -7.67
CA ASN A 35 0.57 -8.96 -8.12
C ASN A 35 1.94 -9.18 -8.78
N SER A 36 2.44 -8.21 -9.56
CA SER A 36 3.75 -8.31 -10.24
C SER A 36 4.94 -8.42 -9.28
N ILE A 37 4.81 -7.90 -8.06
CA ILE A 37 5.82 -8.02 -6.99
C ILE A 37 5.59 -9.25 -6.08
N GLY A 38 4.64 -10.10 -6.46
CA GLY A 38 4.31 -11.34 -5.79
C GLY A 38 3.61 -11.15 -4.44
N LEU A 39 2.78 -10.12 -4.30
CA LEU A 39 1.84 -9.99 -3.20
C LEU A 39 0.48 -10.56 -3.65
N CYS A 40 -0.06 -11.46 -2.85
CA CYS A 40 -1.33 -12.15 -3.07
C CYS A 40 -2.22 -12.01 -1.83
N ASP A 41 -3.43 -12.56 -1.88
CA ASP A 41 -4.40 -12.56 -0.77
C ASP A 41 -4.71 -11.16 -0.24
N VAL A 42 -5.11 -10.28 -1.17
CA VAL A 42 -5.41 -8.87 -0.88
C VAL A 42 -6.90 -8.67 -0.58
N GLY A 43 -7.23 -7.83 0.40
CA GLY A 43 -8.58 -7.32 0.58
C GLY A 43 -8.77 -6.04 -0.23
N ILE A 44 -9.94 -5.88 -0.85
CA ILE A 44 -10.27 -4.72 -1.68
C ILE A 44 -11.68 -4.27 -1.33
N GLY A 45 -11.88 -2.96 -1.18
CA GLY A 45 -13.21 -2.44 -0.91
C GLY A 45 -13.33 -0.94 -1.10
N ASN A 46 -14.58 -0.48 -1.09
CA ASN A 46 -14.88 0.93 -0.91
C ASN A 46 -14.54 1.34 0.53
N CYS A 47 -14.01 2.56 0.73
CA CYS A 47 -13.64 3.02 2.07
C CYS A 47 -14.85 3.24 3.01
N GLY A 48 -16.08 3.32 2.47
CA GLY A 48 -17.29 3.62 3.23
C GLY A 48 -17.37 5.07 3.70
N TRP A 49 -16.57 5.95 3.09
CA TRP A 49 -16.57 7.39 3.37
C TRP A 49 -17.63 8.09 2.53
N ASP A 50 -17.92 9.35 2.85
CA ASP A 50 -18.84 10.20 2.04
C ASP A 50 -18.38 10.32 0.57
N ASP A 51 -17.08 10.15 0.30
CA ASP A 51 -16.54 10.03 -1.05
C ASP A 51 -16.50 8.56 -1.53
N GLU A 52 -17.56 8.13 -2.20
CA GLU A 52 -17.69 6.79 -2.78
C GLU A 52 -16.62 6.45 -3.84
N ARG A 53 -15.85 7.43 -4.31
CA ARG A 53 -14.76 7.20 -5.27
C ARG A 53 -13.52 6.64 -4.58
N LYS A 54 -13.42 6.72 -3.25
CA LYS A 54 -12.25 6.26 -2.48
C LYS A 54 -12.35 4.78 -2.16
N TRP A 55 -11.33 4.06 -2.58
CA TRP A 55 -11.19 2.62 -2.44
C TRP A 55 -9.89 2.31 -1.73
N PHE A 56 -9.86 1.19 -1.03
CA PHE A 56 -8.68 0.71 -0.34
C PHE A 56 -8.31 -0.70 -0.83
N ILE A 57 -7.02 -0.99 -0.70
CA ILE A 57 -6.49 -2.35 -0.79
C ILE A 57 -5.65 -2.57 0.46
N ASP A 58 -5.89 -3.67 1.15
CA ASP A 58 -5.04 -4.16 2.24
C ASP A 58 -4.38 -5.49 1.86
N PHE A 59 -3.19 -5.71 2.41
CA PHE A 59 -2.40 -6.91 2.13
C PHE A 59 -1.28 -7.08 3.14
N ASP A 60 -0.87 -8.31 3.35
CA ASP A 60 0.29 -8.63 4.17
C ASP A 60 1.59 -8.50 3.38
N ALA A 61 2.53 -7.69 3.87
CA ALA A 61 3.83 -7.51 3.23
C ALA A 61 4.97 -7.40 4.25
N SER A 62 6.13 -7.92 3.85
CA SER A 62 7.40 -7.61 4.54
C SER A 62 7.82 -6.17 4.26
N ASP A 63 8.68 -5.60 5.10
CA ASP A 63 9.12 -4.22 4.96
C ASP A 63 9.80 -3.97 3.60
N MET A 64 10.53 -4.95 3.05
CA MET A 64 11.12 -4.84 1.70
C MET A 64 10.06 -4.83 0.58
N LYS A 65 9.02 -5.67 0.66
CA LYS A 65 7.94 -5.66 -0.33
C LYS A 65 7.12 -4.38 -0.21
N TRP A 66 6.88 -3.90 1.00
CA TRP A 66 6.23 -2.62 1.23
C TRP A 66 7.00 -1.45 0.60
N ILE A 67 8.33 -1.40 0.77
CA ILE A 67 9.17 -0.38 0.11
C ILE A 67 9.00 -0.45 -1.41
N ALA A 68 9.00 -1.65 -1.99
CA ALA A 68 8.78 -1.82 -3.43
C ALA A 68 7.40 -1.33 -3.89
N VAL A 69 6.33 -1.58 -3.12
CA VAL A 69 5.00 -1.01 -3.37
C VAL A 69 5.04 0.50 -3.32
N ARG A 70 5.53 1.05 -2.21
CA ARG A 70 5.54 2.49 -1.94
C ARG A 70 6.26 3.25 -3.05
N ASP A 71 7.44 2.77 -3.42
CA ASP A 71 8.28 3.44 -4.40
C ASP A 71 7.73 3.26 -5.82
N GLY A 72 7.21 2.07 -6.16
CA GLY A 72 6.68 1.78 -7.50
C GLY A 72 5.35 2.44 -7.82
N LEU A 73 4.50 2.64 -6.81
CA LEU A 73 3.21 3.31 -6.94
C LEU A 73 3.26 4.80 -6.54
N ASN A 74 4.42 5.29 -6.10
CA ASN A 74 4.60 6.65 -5.59
C ASN A 74 3.58 6.98 -4.48
N VAL A 75 3.49 6.09 -3.48
CA VAL A 75 2.52 6.18 -2.38
C VAL A 75 2.87 7.36 -1.48
N ASN A 76 1.89 8.21 -1.24
CA ASN A 76 2.01 9.40 -0.41
C ASN A 76 1.69 9.02 1.04
N ARG A 77 2.68 9.19 1.92
CA ARG A 77 2.45 9.02 3.36
C ARG A 77 1.56 10.14 3.88
N ILE A 78 0.54 9.76 4.64
CA ILE A 78 -0.37 10.65 5.39
C ILE A 78 -0.39 10.25 6.87
N TRP A 79 -0.84 11.15 7.75
CA TRP A 79 -0.95 10.84 9.18
C TRP A 79 -2.38 10.48 9.57
N ASN A 80 -3.35 11.04 8.85
CA ASN A 80 -4.77 10.78 9.02
C ASN A 80 -5.45 10.63 7.65
N TRP A 81 -6.47 9.79 7.56
CA TRP A 81 -7.29 9.63 6.35
C TRP A 81 -7.91 10.94 5.85
N ASN A 82 -8.22 11.85 6.76
CA ASN A 82 -8.74 13.18 6.45
C ASN A 82 -7.71 14.09 5.75
N ASP A 83 -6.43 13.70 5.71
CA ASP A 83 -5.39 14.43 4.97
C ASP A 83 -5.44 14.14 3.46
N ILE A 84 -6.23 13.14 3.02
CA ILE A 84 -6.42 12.84 1.61
C ILE A 84 -7.27 13.94 0.97
N PRO A 85 -6.75 14.66 -0.05
CA PRO A 85 -7.54 15.69 -0.71
C PRO A 85 -8.75 15.07 -1.44
N GLU A 86 -9.93 15.66 -1.26
CA GLU A 86 -11.18 15.23 -1.93
C GLU A 86 -11.06 15.15 -3.46
N LYS A 87 -10.20 15.99 -4.06
CA LYS A 87 -9.98 16.07 -5.51
C LYS A 87 -8.66 15.44 -5.96
N ALA A 88 -8.01 14.63 -5.11
CA ALA A 88 -6.82 13.90 -5.53
C ALA A 88 -7.20 12.85 -6.59
N ILE A 89 -6.63 12.99 -7.79
CA ILE A 89 -6.79 12.07 -8.92
C ILE A 89 -5.42 11.46 -9.24
N GLY A 90 -5.36 10.14 -9.47
CA GLY A 90 -4.12 9.43 -9.79
C GLY A 90 -3.08 9.46 -8.67
N LYS A 91 -3.54 9.57 -7.41
CA LYS A 91 -2.67 9.59 -6.22
C LYS A 91 -3.07 8.46 -5.29
N ILE A 92 -2.06 7.76 -4.79
CA ILE A 92 -2.20 6.66 -3.85
C ILE A 92 -1.63 7.12 -2.51
N TYR A 93 -2.32 6.75 -1.42
CA TYR A 93 -2.04 7.20 -0.07
C TYR A 93 -1.92 6.03 0.89
N SER A 94 -1.17 6.19 1.97
CA SER A 94 -1.11 5.23 3.07
C SER A 94 -0.75 5.93 4.37
N THR A 95 -1.23 5.42 5.50
CA THR A 95 -0.81 5.90 6.83
C THR A 95 0.48 5.22 7.31
N ASP A 96 1.00 4.26 6.55
CA ASP A 96 2.18 3.46 6.88
C ASP A 96 3.54 4.08 6.50
#